data_AF-A0A8B9DA05-F1
#
_entry.id   AF-A0A8B9DA05-F1
#
_cell.length_a   1.000
_cell.length_b   1.000
_cell.length_c   1.000
_cell.angle_alpha   90.00
_cell.angle_beta   90.00
_cell.angle_gamma   90.00
#
_symmetry.space_group_name_H-M   'P 1'
#
loop_
_entity.id
_entity.type
_entity.pdbx_description
1 polymer ?
#
loop_
_entity_poly.entity_id
_entity_poly.type
_entity_poly.pdbx_seq_one_letter_code
_entity_poly.pdbx_strand_id
1 'polypeptide(L)'
;MDNRRVMQAAYGRQGAMRGRGGGACGPMSEAAVADTRRLNAKPQDLTDAYGPPSNFLEIDIFNPQTVGMGRARYTSYELRMRTNLPIFKLKESCVRRRYSDFEWLKNELERDSKIVVPPLPGKALKRQLPFRGDEGIFEESFIEERRQGLEQFINKIAGHPLAQNERCLHMFLQEETIDRNYVPGKVRHLFSIFLFCNWQQLVLLGCGLGLKKGMR
;
A
#
# COMPACT_ATOMS: atom_id res chain seq x y z
N MET A 1 -12.23 41.97 22.64
CA MET A 1 -11.37 42.80 23.52
C MET A 1 -10.69 41.87 24.52
N ASP A 2 -9.56 42.27 25.09
CA ASP A 2 -8.64 41.38 25.80
C ASP A 2 -9.19 40.65 27.03
N ASN A 3 -8.80 39.37 27.15
CA ASN A 3 -8.88 38.62 28.40
C ASN A 3 -7.56 38.78 29.17
N ARG A 4 -7.65 39.22 30.43
CA ARG A 4 -6.53 39.75 31.21
C ARG A 4 -6.16 38.81 32.38
N ARG A 5 -4.87 38.78 32.74
CA ARG A 5 -4.27 38.06 33.93
C ARG A 5 -4.08 36.54 33.67
N VAL A 6 -3.20 35.81 34.36
CA VAL A 6 -2.70 35.94 35.75
C VAL A 6 -1.20 35.59 35.93
N MET A 7 -0.51 36.42 36.74
CA MET A 7 0.78 36.24 37.45
C MET A 7 2.14 36.02 36.72
N GLN A 8 3.17 36.66 37.32
CA GLN A 8 4.61 36.44 37.16
C GLN A 8 5.29 36.44 38.56
N ALA A 9 6.52 35.93 38.61
CA ALA A 9 7.65 36.34 39.47
C ALA A 9 7.77 35.93 40.96
N ALA A 10 8.82 35.14 41.24
CA ALA A 10 9.67 35.08 42.45
C ALA A 10 10.91 34.19 42.13
N TYR A 11 12.14 34.34 42.64
CA TYR A 11 12.86 35.43 43.35
C TYR A 11 14.24 35.61 42.61
N GLY A 12 15.43 36.04 43.07
CA GLY A 12 16.04 36.38 44.38
C GLY A 12 16.87 35.23 44.99
N ARG A 13 18.17 35.34 45.36
CA ARG A 13 19.27 36.33 45.17
C ARG A 13 20.63 35.61 45.47
N GLN A 14 21.80 36.21 45.18
CA GLN A 14 23.17 35.64 45.35
C GLN A 14 23.66 35.49 46.81
N GLY A 15 24.71 34.68 47.11
CA GLY A 15 25.53 34.90 48.33
C GLY A 15 26.54 33.86 48.92
N ALA A 16 27.64 33.53 48.24
CA ALA A 16 29.02 33.34 48.79
C ALA A 16 29.48 32.24 49.83
N MET A 17 30.81 32.06 49.87
CA MET A 17 31.74 31.49 50.91
C MET A 17 32.06 29.97 51.09
N ARG A 18 33.20 29.59 50.49
CA ARG A 18 34.36 28.78 51.00
C ARG A 18 34.17 27.55 51.92
N GLY A 19 34.75 26.43 51.47
CA GLY A 19 35.33 25.35 52.30
C GLY A 19 36.62 24.79 51.64
N ARG A 20 37.55 24.18 52.40
CA ARG A 20 38.87 23.73 51.90
C ARG A 20 39.24 22.35 52.46
N GLY A 21 39.68 21.42 51.61
CA GLY A 21 40.17 20.09 51.97
C GLY A 21 40.69 19.37 50.72
N GLY A 22 41.66 18.47 50.86
CA GLY A 22 42.28 17.78 49.72
C GLY A 22 42.76 16.37 50.05
N GLY A 23 42.92 15.56 49.02
CA GLY A 23 43.40 14.18 49.03
C GLY A 23 43.72 13.75 47.59
N ALA A 24 44.60 12.77 47.40
CA ALA A 24 45.17 12.43 46.09
C ALA A 24 45.14 10.92 45.79
N CYS A 25 45.58 10.57 44.58
CA CYS A 25 45.64 9.25 43.92
C CYS A 25 44.41 8.84 43.08
N GLY A 26 44.68 8.32 41.87
CA GLY A 26 43.70 7.71 40.94
C GLY A 26 43.94 6.18 40.84
N PRO A 27 43.88 5.52 39.65
CA PRO A 27 43.64 6.04 38.29
C PRO A 27 42.62 5.23 37.43
N MET A 28 42.28 5.74 36.23
CA MET A 28 41.66 5.04 35.07
C MET A 28 40.25 4.41 35.26
N SER A 29 39.39 4.31 34.24
CA SER A 29 39.40 4.78 32.84
C SER A 29 38.05 5.50 32.51
N GLU A 30 37.33 5.51 31.38
CA GLU A 30 37.36 4.81 30.08
C GLU A 30 37.12 5.82 28.92
N ALA A 31 36.02 5.70 28.15
CA ALA A 31 35.76 6.48 26.92
C ALA A 31 34.27 6.84 26.72
N ALA A 32 34.00 7.69 25.72
CA ALA A 32 32.73 8.35 25.46
C ALA A 32 31.57 7.43 25.02
N VAL A 33 30.33 7.88 25.25
CA VAL A 33 29.10 7.36 24.65
C VAL A 33 28.29 8.54 24.08
N ALA A 34 27.85 8.44 22.82
CA ALA A 34 27.10 9.49 22.13
C ALA A 34 25.57 9.39 22.33
N ASP A 35 24.84 10.48 22.10
CA ASP A 35 23.37 10.59 22.27
C ASP A 35 22.59 9.77 21.23
N THR A 36 22.51 8.44 21.42
CA THR A 36 21.68 7.55 20.61
C THR A 36 20.22 7.61 21.07
N ARG A 37 19.51 8.68 20.69
CA ARG A 37 18.05 8.76 20.83
C ARG A 37 17.40 7.68 19.96
N ARG A 38 17.06 6.55 20.59
CA ARG A 38 16.39 5.43 19.93
C ARG A 38 15.13 5.93 19.23
N LEU A 39 15.04 5.68 17.92
CA LEU A 39 13.76 5.74 17.21
C LEU A 39 12.77 4.81 17.93
N ASN A 40 11.53 5.26 18.10
CA ASN A 40 10.48 4.49 18.78
C ASN A 40 9.97 3.37 17.86
N ALA A 41 10.81 2.35 17.65
CA ALA A 41 10.41 1.09 17.04
C ALA A 41 9.31 0.47 17.91
N LYS A 42 8.20 0.04 17.28
CA LYS A 42 7.26 -0.85 17.96
C LYS A 42 8.03 -2.09 18.44
N PRO A 43 7.79 -2.61 19.66
CA PRO A 43 8.32 -3.90 20.05
C PRO A 43 7.94 -4.94 19.00
N GLN A 44 8.93 -5.63 18.44
CA GLN A 44 8.65 -6.77 17.57
C GLN A 44 8.18 -7.91 18.46
N ASP A 45 6.95 -8.35 18.25
CA ASP A 45 6.40 -9.48 18.99
C ASP A 45 7.04 -10.79 18.51
N LEU A 46 7.09 -11.78 19.39
CA LEU A 46 7.66 -13.10 19.06
C LEU A 46 6.87 -13.80 17.95
N THR A 47 5.57 -13.49 17.79
CA THR A 47 4.78 -14.01 16.66
C THR A 47 5.24 -13.46 15.31
N ASP A 48 5.67 -12.19 15.25
CA ASP A 48 6.13 -11.47 14.05
C ASP A 48 7.54 -11.94 13.62
N ALA A 49 8.32 -12.50 14.56
CA ALA A 49 9.67 -13.02 14.31
C ALA A 49 9.70 -14.47 13.78
N TYR A 50 8.65 -15.27 14.04
CA TYR A 50 8.59 -16.70 13.66
C TYR A 50 7.45 -17.06 12.70
N GLY A 51 6.52 -16.14 12.43
CA GLY A 51 5.55 -16.30 11.35
C GLY A 51 6.26 -16.30 9.98
N PRO A 52 5.89 -17.19 9.04
CA PRO A 52 6.30 -17.01 7.65
C PRO A 52 5.73 -15.67 7.14
N PRO A 53 6.51 -14.82 6.44
CA PRO A 53 6.05 -13.49 6.03
C PRO A 53 4.86 -13.62 5.07
N SER A 54 3.66 -13.40 5.62
CA SER A 54 2.38 -13.59 4.95
C SER A 54 2.10 -12.44 3.98
N ASN A 55 2.83 -12.45 2.86
CA ASN A 55 2.64 -11.53 1.74
C ASN A 55 1.17 -11.56 1.28
N PHE A 56 0.41 -10.52 1.63
CA PHE A 56 -1.02 -10.41 1.38
C PHE A 56 -1.35 -9.19 0.52
N LEU A 57 -2.44 -9.32 -0.23
CA LEU A 57 -3.01 -8.27 -1.06
C LEU A 57 -4.52 -8.53 -1.13
N GLU A 58 -5.29 -7.79 -0.34
CA GLU A 58 -6.75 -7.81 -0.36
C GLU A 58 -7.25 -6.55 -1.06
N ILE A 59 -8.22 -6.70 -1.97
CA ILE A 59 -8.88 -5.59 -2.67
C ILE A 59 -10.39 -5.80 -2.59
N ASP A 60 -11.04 -5.04 -1.71
CA ASP A 60 -12.49 -5.01 -1.57
C ASP A 60 -13.09 -4.00 -2.55
N ILE A 61 -14.29 -4.27 -3.06
CA ILE A 61 -15.11 -3.31 -3.80
C ILE A 61 -16.45 -3.13 -3.10
N PHE A 62 -16.82 -1.92 -2.69
CA PHE A 62 -18.07 -1.65 -1.96
C PHE A 62 -18.65 -0.25 -2.28
N ASN A 63 -19.67 0.16 -1.54
CA ASN A 63 -20.35 1.47 -1.63
C ASN A 63 -20.67 1.89 -3.08
N PRO A 64 -21.53 1.13 -3.79
CA PRO A 64 -21.94 1.48 -5.14
C PRO A 64 -22.77 2.77 -5.12
N GLN A 65 -22.31 3.79 -5.85
CA GLN A 65 -22.96 5.09 -5.92
C GLN A 65 -23.17 5.53 -7.37
N THR A 66 -24.44 5.78 -7.72
CA THR A 66 -24.85 6.36 -9.00
C THR A 66 -24.59 7.85 -9.00
N VAL A 67 -23.73 8.31 -9.90
CA VAL A 67 -23.30 9.72 -10.04
C VAL A 67 -23.80 10.26 -11.38
N GLY A 68 -24.14 11.55 -11.44
CA GLY A 68 -24.65 12.24 -12.62
C GLY A 68 -26.18 12.34 -12.69
N MET A 69 -26.70 12.88 -13.78
CA MET A 69 -28.15 13.14 -13.97
C MET A 69 -28.64 12.69 -15.35
N GLY A 70 -29.92 12.33 -15.44
CA GLY A 70 -30.57 11.91 -16.68
C GLY A 70 -29.86 10.75 -17.39
N ARG A 71 -29.46 10.98 -18.65
CA ARG A 71 -28.72 10.01 -19.49
C ARG A 71 -27.21 9.94 -19.19
N ALA A 72 -26.66 10.86 -18.39
CA ALA A 72 -25.25 10.87 -18.02
C ALA A 72 -24.97 10.15 -16.67
N ARG A 73 -25.97 9.43 -16.12
CA ARG A 73 -25.82 8.64 -14.89
C ARG A 73 -24.88 7.45 -15.09
N TYR A 74 -23.97 7.22 -14.14
CA TYR A 74 -23.11 6.04 -14.09
C TYR A 74 -22.89 5.56 -12.66
N THR A 75 -22.81 4.24 -12.45
CA THR A 75 -22.43 3.67 -11.16
C THR A 75 -20.92 3.71 -10.99
N SER A 76 -20.48 4.22 -9.84
CA SER A 76 -19.11 4.20 -9.33
C SER A 76 -19.04 3.34 -8.08
N TYR A 77 -17.87 2.79 -7.78
CA TYR A 77 -17.61 1.92 -6.64
C TYR A 77 -16.38 2.44 -5.89
N GLU A 78 -16.33 2.21 -4.58
CA GLU A 78 -15.13 2.41 -3.75
C GLU A 78 -14.31 1.11 -3.75
N LEU A 79 -13.02 1.23 -4.06
CA LEU A 79 -12.04 0.15 -4.05
C LEU A 79 -11.12 0.40 -2.86
N ARG A 80 -11.09 -0.52 -1.89
CA ARG A 80 -10.13 -0.51 -0.79
C ARG A 80 -9.09 -1.57 -1.05
N MET A 81 -7.84 -1.16 -1.24
CA MET A 81 -6.69 -2.07 -1.33
C MET A 81 -5.88 -2.02 -0.05
N ARG A 82 -5.49 -3.19 0.47
CA ARG A 82 -4.56 -3.33 1.60
C ARG A 82 -3.51 -4.39 1.29
N THR A 83 -2.28 -4.12 1.67
CA THR A 83 -1.15 -5.01 1.38
C THR A 83 0.08 -4.70 2.24
N ASN A 84 0.84 -5.72 2.60
CA ASN A 84 2.19 -5.56 3.13
C ASN A 84 3.28 -5.52 2.03
N LEU A 85 2.97 -5.92 0.79
CA LEU A 85 3.95 -6.07 -0.30
C LEU A 85 4.77 -4.78 -0.56
N PRO A 86 6.09 -4.87 -0.77
CA PRO A 86 6.96 -3.70 -1.01
C PRO A 86 6.80 -3.08 -2.41
N ILE A 87 6.07 -3.75 -3.30
CA ILE A 87 5.80 -3.30 -4.68
C ILE A 87 4.87 -2.07 -4.73
N PHE A 88 3.97 -1.95 -3.74
CA PHE A 88 2.97 -0.89 -3.62
C PHE A 88 3.48 0.26 -2.74
N LYS A 89 3.32 1.52 -3.19
CA LYS A 89 3.78 2.72 -2.46
C LYS A 89 3.03 2.87 -1.12
N LEU A 90 1.71 2.80 -1.19
CA LEU A 90 0.80 2.82 -0.05
C LEU A 90 0.48 1.38 0.41
N LYS A 91 0.35 1.18 1.73
CA LYS A 91 -0.03 -0.10 2.34
C LYS A 91 -1.55 -0.27 2.51
N GLU A 92 -2.26 0.84 2.63
CA GLU A 92 -3.71 0.92 2.47
C GLU A 92 -4.03 2.06 1.49
N SER A 93 -5.06 1.91 0.67
CA SER A 93 -5.57 2.97 -0.20
C SER A 93 -7.07 2.78 -0.46
N CYS A 94 -7.81 3.87 -0.60
CA CYS A 94 -9.21 3.87 -1.00
C CYS A 94 -9.39 4.81 -2.19
N VAL A 95 -9.88 4.30 -3.32
CA VAL A 95 -10.08 5.08 -4.56
C VAL A 95 -11.43 4.76 -5.20
N ARG A 96 -12.03 5.73 -5.89
CA ARG A 96 -13.30 5.51 -6.60
C ARG A 96 -13.08 5.23 -8.09
N ARG A 97 -13.77 4.21 -8.61
CA ARG A 97 -13.70 3.80 -10.02
C ARG A 97 -15.08 3.47 -10.56
N ARG A 98 -15.30 3.72 -11.84
CA ARG A 98 -16.49 3.26 -12.60
C ARG A 98 -16.08 2.13 -13.55
N TYR A 99 -17.06 1.38 -14.04
CA TYR A 99 -16.82 0.20 -14.91
C TYR A 99 -15.85 0.46 -16.07
N SER A 100 -15.97 1.59 -16.77
CA SER A 100 -15.09 1.95 -17.90
C SER A 100 -13.64 2.27 -17.52
N ASP A 101 -13.32 2.39 -16.24
CA ASP A 101 -11.94 2.50 -15.77
C ASP A 101 -11.28 1.12 -15.65
N PHE A 102 -12.06 0.08 -15.31
CA PHE A 102 -11.60 -1.31 -15.36
C PHE A 102 -11.43 -1.79 -16.80
N GLU A 103 -12.29 -1.35 -17.73
CA GLU A 103 -12.09 -1.57 -19.16
C GLU A 103 -10.76 -1.00 -19.65
N TRP A 104 -10.46 0.24 -19.24
CA TRP A 104 -9.18 0.86 -19.57
C TRP A 104 -8.01 0.06 -18.99
N LEU A 105 -8.04 -0.33 -17.71
CA LEU A 105 -6.99 -1.14 -17.09
C LEU A 105 -6.80 -2.49 -17.83
N LYS A 106 -7.89 -3.14 -18.23
CA LYS A 106 -7.86 -4.36 -19.05
C LYS A 106 -7.14 -4.13 -20.37
N ASN A 107 -7.57 -3.13 -21.14
CA ASN A 107 -7.00 -2.83 -22.45
C ASN A 107 -5.52 -2.45 -22.37
N GLU A 108 -5.12 -1.72 -21.32
CA GLU A 108 -3.74 -1.31 -21.06
C GLU A 108 -2.83 -2.51 -20.77
N LEU A 109 -3.30 -3.42 -19.91
CA LEU A 109 -2.60 -4.67 -19.60
C LEU A 109 -2.53 -5.62 -20.81
N GLU A 110 -3.59 -5.73 -21.62
CA GLU A 110 -3.58 -6.54 -22.85
C GLU A 110 -2.65 -5.98 -23.95
N ARG A 111 -2.39 -4.67 -23.96
CA ARG A 111 -1.49 -4.03 -24.91
C ARG A 111 -0.02 -4.19 -24.52
N ASP A 112 0.31 -3.89 -23.25
CA ASP A 112 1.70 -3.76 -22.81
C ASP A 112 2.23 -5.00 -22.09
N SER A 113 1.35 -5.88 -21.59
CA SER A 113 1.71 -7.09 -20.84
C SER A 113 1.29 -8.38 -21.55
N LYS A 114 2.18 -9.39 -21.54
CA LYS A 114 1.87 -10.74 -22.05
C LYS A 114 1.07 -11.57 -21.03
N ILE A 115 0.00 -10.99 -20.49
CA ILE A 115 -0.82 -11.58 -19.42
C ILE A 115 -2.17 -12.00 -20.01
N VAL A 116 -2.66 -13.18 -19.63
CA VAL A 116 -4.05 -13.58 -19.92
C VAL A 116 -4.96 -12.83 -18.96
N VAL A 117 -5.45 -11.66 -19.40
CA VAL A 117 -6.34 -10.81 -18.59
C VAL A 117 -7.71 -11.48 -18.43
N PRO A 118 -8.25 -11.65 -17.20
CA PRO A 118 -9.56 -12.24 -17.00
C PRO A 118 -10.69 -11.44 -17.67
N PRO A 119 -11.79 -12.08 -18.08
CA PRO A 119 -12.96 -11.37 -18.59
C PRO A 119 -13.56 -10.47 -17.50
N LEU A 120 -13.92 -9.24 -17.87
CA LEU A 120 -14.73 -8.36 -17.03
C LEU A 120 -16.19 -8.87 -16.99
N PRO A 121 -16.94 -8.61 -15.89
CA PRO A 121 -18.39 -8.83 -15.89
C PRO A 121 -19.04 -8.04 -17.03
N GLY A 122 -20.14 -8.55 -17.59
CA GLY A 122 -20.69 -8.06 -18.84
C GLY A 122 -21.02 -6.55 -18.85
N LYS A 123 -20.79 -5.89 -19.99
CA LYS A 123 -21.27 -4.52 -20.24
C LYS A 123 -22.78 -4.38 -20.06
N ALA A 124 -23.52 -5.48 -20.25
CA ALA A 124 -24.97 -5.58 -20.22
C ALA A 124 -25.65 -4.57 -21.17
N LEU A 125 -25.19 -4.52 -22.41
CA LEU A 125 -25.76 -3.67 -23.47
C LEU A 125 -27.29 -3.84 -23.62
N LYS A 126 -27.81 -5.06 -23.39
CA LYS A 126 -29.25 -5.37 -23.38
C LYS A 126 -30.04 -4.72 -22.22
N ARG A 127 -29.37 -4.39 -21.11
CA ARG A 127 -29.90 -3.64 -19.95
C ARG A 127 -29.80 -2.10 -20.13
N GLN A 128 -29.11 -1.63 -21.19
CA GLN A 128 -29.00 -0.21 -21.54
C GLN A 128 -30.05 0.26 -22.57
N LEU A 129 -30.87 -0.66 -23.08
CA LEU A 129 -31.92 -0.33 -24.04
C LEU A 129 -33.04 0.49 -23.36
N PRO A 130 -33.59 1.52 -24.03
CA PRO A 130 -34.76 2.24 -23.53
C PRO A 130 -36.01 1.36 -23.55
N PHE A 131 -37.05 1.77 -22.82
CA PHE A 131 -38.37 1.11 -22.75
C PHE A 131 -38.37 -0.30 -22.12
N ARG A 132 -37.43 -0.58 -21.19
CA ARG A 132 -37.53 -1.72 -20.28
C ARG A 132 -38.49 -1.41 -19.12
N GLY A 133 -39.08 -2.45 -18.53
CA GLY A 133 -39.86 -2.38 -17.28
C GLY A 133 -39.01 -2.53 -16.01
N ASP A 134 -37.69 -2.49 -16.14
CA ASP A 134 -36.70 -2.55 -15.06
C ASP A 134 -35.79 -1.31 -15.11
N GLU A 135 -35.12 -1.00 -14.00
CA GLU A 135 -34.10 0.08 -13.93
C GLU A 135 -32.81 -0.25 -14.72
N GLY A 136 -32.80 -1.34 -15.51
CA GLY A 136 -31.76 -1.67 -16.47
C GLY A 136 -30.39 -1.92 -15.83
N ILE A 137 -29.52 -0.92 -15.90
CA ILE A 137 -28.17 -0.93 -15.33
C ILE A 137 -28.09 -0.34 -13.91
N PHE A 138 -29.20 0.18 -13.39
CA PHE A 138 -29.32 0.72 -12.03
C PHE A 138 -30.10 -0.20 -11.08
N GLU A 139 -30.53 -1.39 -11.56
CA GLU A 139 -31.09 -2.45 -10.72
C GLU A 139 -30.04 -2.94 -9.70
N GLU A 140 -30.41 -3.02 -8.42
CA GLU A 140 -29.48 -3.34 -7.32
C GLU A 140 -28.85 -4.73 -7.47
N SER A 141 -29.63 -5.73 -7.91
CA SER A 141 -29.14 -7.09 -8.22
C SER A 141 -27.98 -7.08 -9.22
N PHE A 142 -28.08 -6.25 -10.26
CA PHE A 142 -27.10 -6.11 -11.32
C PHE A 142 -25.89 -5.26 -10.89
N ILE A 143 -26.11 -4.25 -10.03
CA ILE A 143 -25.03 -3.49 -9.42
C ILE A 143 -24.14 -4.40 -8.57
N GLU A 144 -24.74 -5.32 -7.80
CA GLU A 144 -24.04 -6.30 -6.95
C GLU A 144 -23.38 -7.43 -7.75
N GLU A 145 -24.07 -8.02 -8.75
CA GLU A 145 -23.48 -8.96 -9.72
C GLU A 145 -22.20 -8.38 -10.35
N ARG A 146 -22.28 -7.11 -10.79
CA ARG A 146 -21.14 -6.38 -11.34
C ARG A 146 -20.08 -6.11 -10.30
N ARG A 147 -20.42 -5.74 -9.06
CA ARG A 147 -19.47 -5.48 -7.96
C ARG A 147 -18.61 -6.72 -7.72
N GLN A 148 -19.24 -7.88 -7.53
CA GLN A 148 -18.57 -9.18 -7.33
C GLN A 148 -17.67 -9.55 -8.53
N GLY A 149 -18.16 -9.35 -9.76
CA GLY A 149 -17.36 -9.63 -10.96
C GLY A 149 -16.12 -8.72 -11.10
N LEU A 150 -16.23 -7.43 -10.74
CA LEU A 150 -15.11 -6.49 -10.75
C LEU A 150 -14.10 -6.80 -9.63
N GLU A 151 -14.58 -7.24 -8.47
CA GLU A 151 -13.78 -7.65 -7.31
C GLU A 151 -12.96 -8.91 -7.62
N GLN A 152 -13.59 -9.92 -8.21
CA GLN A 152 -12.89 -11.11 -8.70
C GLN A 152 -11.87 -10.78 -9.81
N PHE A 153 -12.19 -9.84 -10.70
CA PHE A 153 -11.27 -9.40 -11.75
C PHE A 153 -10.02 -8.72 -11.16
N ILE A 154 -10.20 -7.73 -10.27
CA ILE A 154 -9.08 -6.93 -9.78
C ILE A 154 -8.16 -7.72 -8.85
N ASN A 155 -8.69 -8.63 -8.02
CA ASN A 155 -7.85 -9.49 -7.18
C ASN A 155 -7.02 -10.48 -8.04
N LYS A 156 -7.60 -11.05 -9.10
CA LYS A 156 -6.86 -11.92 -10.05
C LYS A 156 -5.76 -11.16 -10.80
N ILE A 157 -6.01 -9.91 -11.21
CA ILE A 157 -5.01 -9.06 -11.86
C ILE A 157 -3.93 -8.61 -10.90
N ALA A 158 -4.30 -8.10 -9.72
CA ALA A 158 -3.34 -7.53 -8.77
C ALA A 158 -2.46 -8.61 -8.11
N GLY A 159 -2.94 -9.85 -8.00
CA GLY A 159 -2.12 -11.01 -7.61
C GLY A 159 -1.10 -11.46 -8.66
N HIS A 160 -1.17 -10.99 -9.92
CA HIS A 160 -0.30 -11.46 -11.00
C HIS A 160 1.05 -10.70 -11.03
N PRO A 161 2.22 -11.35 -10.84
CA PRO A 161 3.50 -10.65 -10.67
C PRO A 161 3.92 -9.75 -11.84
N LEU A 162 3.50 -10.07 -13.07
CA LEU A 162 3.75 -9.19 -14.22
C LEU A 162 2.89 -7.92 -14.18
N ALA A 163 1.63 -7.99 -13.72
CA ALA A 163 0.76 -6.81 -13.63
C ALA A 163 1.19 -5.88 -12.48
N GLN A 164 1.70 -6.45 -11.39
CA GLN A 164 2.32 -5.69 -10.29
C GLN A 164 3.51 -4.82 -10.74
N ASN A 165 4.14 -5.13 -11.88
CA ASN A 165 5.25 -4.36 -12.43
C ASN A 165 4.80 -3.11 -13.21
N GLU A 166 3.58 -3.10 -13.75
CA GLU A 166 3.10 -2.07 -14.67
C GLU A 166 2.48 -0.87 -13.96
N ARG A 167 2.88 0.35 -14.38
CA ARG A 167 2.41 1.60 -13.77
C ARG A 167 0.88 1.76 -13.80
N CYS A 168 0.20 1.22 -14.80
CA CYS A 168 -1.26 1.33 -14.94
C CYS A 168 -2.02 0.73 -13.74
N LEU A 169 -1.54 -0.38 -13.16
CA LEU A 169 -2.16 -0.99 -11.98
C LEU A 169 -1.99 -0.12 -10.73
N HIS A 170 -0.80 0.46 -10.53
CA HIS A 170 -0.53 1.35 -9.38
C HIS A 170 -1.33 2.64 -9.48
N MET A 171 -1.43 3.26 -10.66
CA MET A 171 -2.27 4.42 -10.90
C MET A 171 -3.76 4.07 -10.72
N PHE A 172 -4.20 2.89 -11.17
CA PHE A 172 -5.57 2.43 -10.97
C PHE A 172 -5.93 2.24 -9.49
N LEU A 173 -5.03 1.70 -8.66
CA LEU A 173 -5.30 1.36 -7.26
C LEU A 173 -4.95 2.45 -6.23
N GLN A 174 -3.96 3.31 -6.49
CA GLN A 174 -3.38 4.21 -5.46
C GLN A 174 -3.54 5.71 -5.74
N GLU A 175 -3.73 6.12 -6.98
CA GLU A 175 -3.84 7.54 -7.35
C GLU A 175 -5.33 7.92 -7.44
N GLU A 176 -5.76 9.10 -6.96
CA GLU A 176 -7.20 9.42 -6.87
C GLU A 176 -7.88 9.43 -8.26
N THR A 177 -7.18 9.97 -9.26
CA THR A 177 -7.63 10.05 -10.65
C THR A 177 -6.73 9.23 -11.58
N ILE A 178 -7.27 8.84 -12.75
CA ILE A 178 -6.53 8.11 -13.79
C ILE A 178 -6.15 9.10 -14.89
N ASP A 179 -4.85 9.40 -15.00
CA ASP A 179 -4.30 10.13 -16.13
C ASP A 179 -4.39 9.28 -17.42
N ARG A 180 -5.13 9.77 -18.42
CA ARG A 180 -5.29 9.09 -19.72
C ARG A 180 -4.12 9.34 -20.66
N ASN A 181 -3.30 10.35 -20.37
CA ASN A 181 -2.12 10.73 -21.13
C ASN A 181 -0.82 10.22 -20.46
N TYR A 182 -0.95 9.34 -19.47
CA TYR A 182 0.19 8.83 -18.72
C TYR A 182 1.18 8.12 -19.65
N VAL A 183 2.49 8.35 -19.47
CA VAL A 183 3.51 7.58 -20.19
C VAL A 183 3.50 6.13 -19.67
N PRO A 184 3.29 5.12 -20.53
CA PRO A 184 3.32 3.72 -20.14
C PRO A 184 4.70 3.24 -19.71
N GLY A 185 4.72 2.12 -18.98
CA GLY A 185 5.95 1.44 -18.58
C GLY A 185 5.98 0.96 -17.13
N LYS A 186 7.10 0.32 -16.80
CA LYS A 186 7.31 -0.37 -15.52
C LYS A 186 7.74 0.58 -14.41
N VAL A 187 7.28 0.31 -13.19
CA VAL A 187 7.55 1.18 -12.03
C VAL A 187 9.03 1.11 -11.67
N ARG A 188 9.75 2.23 -11.86
CA ARG A 188 11.23 2.25 -11.87
C ARG A 188 11.91 1.82 -10.57
N HIS A 189 11.26 2.00 -9.41
CA HIS A 189 11.80 1.51 -8.13
C HIS A 189 11.79 -0.04 -8.03
N LEU A 190 10.98 -0.72 -8.86
CA LEU A 190 10.85 -2.18 -8.81
C LEU A 190 12.04 -2.92 -9.42
N PHE A 191 12.88 -2.30 -10.25
CA PHE A 191 14.09 -2.97 -10.74
C PHE A 191 15.00 -3.42 -9.59
N SER A 192 15.14 -2.60 -8.54
CA SER A 192 15.87 -2.99 -7.33
C SER A 192 15.11 -4.02 -6.51
N ILE A 193 13.78 -3.91 -6.37
CA ILE A 193 12.97 -4.79 -5.51
C ILE A 193 12.77 -6.18 -6.12
N PHE A 194 12.58 -6.30 -7.44
CA PHE A 194 12.54 -7.58 -8.14
C PHE A 194 13.91 -8.27 -8.10
N LEU A 195 15.01 -7.53 -8.26
CA LEU A 195 16.36 -8.08 -8.04
C LEU A 195 16.51 -8.59 -6.61
N PHE A 196 16.16 -7.79 -5.60
CA PHE A 196 16.30 -8.18 -4.19
C PHE A 196 15.44 -9.39 -3.82
N CYS A 197 14.18 -9.41 -4.23
CA CYS A 197 13.24 -10.49 -3.91
C CYS A 197 13.60 -11.79 -4.65
N ASN A 198 13.97 -11.72 -5.93
CA ASN A 198 14.38 -12.90 -6.70
C ASN A 198 15.76 -13.41 -6.23
N TRP A 199 16.68 -12.52 -5.85
CA TRP A 199 17.94 -12.88 -5.18
C TRP A 199 17.67 -13.57 -3.83
N GLN A 200 16.76 -13.06 -3.02
CA GLN A 200 16.37 -13.66 -1.73
C GLN A 200 15.73 -15.05 -1.93
N GLN A 201 14.89 -15.21 -2.96
CA GLN A 201 14.33 -16.51 -3.38
C GLN A 201 15.44 -17.48 -3.83
N LEU A 202 16.40 -17.01 -4.62
CA LEU A 202 17.55 -17.79 -5.11
C LEU A 202 18.52 -18.18 -3.99
N VAL A 203 18.74 -17.32 -2.98
CA VAL A 203 19.53 -17.66 -1.79
C VAL A 203 18.83 -18.73 -0.96
N LEU A 204 17.52 -18.60 -0.74
CA LEU A 204 16.72 -19.60 -0.01
C LEU A 204 16.70 -20.97 -0.71
N LEU A 205 16.67 -21.00 -2.06
CA LEU A 205 16.77 -22.24 -2.84
C LEU A 205 18.22 -22.76 -2.96
N GLY A 206 19.22 -21.87 -2.97
CA GLY A 206 20.64 -22.20 -3.13
C GLY A 206 21.30 -22.80 -1.89
N CYS A 207 20.84 -22.46 -0.69
CA CYS A 207 21.38 -23.01 0.57
C CYS A 207 21.10 -24.52 0.78
N GLY A 208 20.32 -25.17 -0.08
CA GLY A 208 19.95 -26.59 0.06
C GLY A 208 21.02 -27.62 -0.34
N LEU A 209 22.12 -27.23 -1.01
CA LEU A 209 23.06 -28.17 -1.64
C LEU A 209 24.53 -27.93 -1.26
N GLY A 210 24.90 -28.25 -0.01
CA GLY A 210 26.32 -28.26 0.36
C GLY A 210 26.66 -28.66 1.79
N LEU A 211 26.78 -29.97 2.08
CA LEU A 211 28.03 -30.60 2.57
C LEU A 211 27.86 -32.12 2.84
N LYS A 212 28.22 -32.96 1.86
CA LYS A 212 28.79 -34.31 2.08
C LYS A 212 29.78 -34.64 0.96
N LYS A 213 31.03 -34.15 1.10
CA LYS A 213 32.20 -34.74 0.43
C LYS A 213 32.96 -35.59 1.44
N GLY A 214 33.50 -36.72 0.99
CA GLY A 214 33.91 -37.81 1.87
C GLY A 214 35.14 -37.52 2.73
N MET A 215 35.19 -38.19 3.88
CA MET A 215 36.44 -38.62 4.50
C MET A 215 36.83 -39.97 3.87
N ARG A 216 38.13 -40.31 3.90
CA ARG A 216 38.61 -41.69 3.71
C ARG A 216 38.58 -42.43 5.04
#